data_AF-A0A6N3GAB5-F1
#
_entry.id   AF-A0A6N3GAB5-F1
#
_cell.length_a   1.000
_cell.length_b   1.000
_cell.length_c   1.000
_cell.angle_alpha   90.00
_cell.angle_beta   90.00
_cell.angle_gamma   90.00
#
_symmetry.space_group_name_H-M   'P 1'
#
loop_
_entity.id
_entity.type
_entity.pdbx_description
1 polymer ?
#
loop_
_entity_poly.entity_id
_entity_poly.type
_entity_poly.pdbx_seq_one_letter_code
_entity_poly.pdbx_strand_id
1 'polypeptide(L)'
;MLDVSRQAVSKWESGNGYPETEKLILISKALNVSIDYLLLDEVNLEDNIKDEDKNKVIISSGKISIRTFDGTNIVTCNKVTTSKVSSAKENDPKFILYGVDKVTFWGEHKTVLGWYLDKEDIIKEIEEISEAISLGMPTYELKYAANVEIKLFSVKIVEK
;
A
#
# COMPACT_ATOMS: atom_id res chain seq x y z
N MET A 1 -21.07 -8.91 22.31
CA MET A 1 -20.73 -9.37 20.94
C MET A 1 -21.05 -8.20 20.01
N LEU A 2 -20.12 -7.78 19.16
CA LEU A 2 -20.14 -6.48 18.46
C LEU A 2 -21.26 -6.24 17.43
N ASP A 3 -22.27 -7.12 17.36
CA ASP A 3 -23.39 -7.14 16.39
C ASP A 3 -23.01 -6.67 14.96
N VAL A 4 -21.88 -7.18 14.47
CA VAL A 4 -21.33 -6.86 13.15
C VAL A 4 -21.14 -8.15 12.37
N SER A 5 -21.56 -8.14 11.12
CA SER A 5 -21.35 -9.29 10.24
C SER A 5 -19.87 -9.42 9.90
N ARG A 6 -19.39 -10.66 9.69
CA ARG A 6 -18.02 -10.90 9.19
C ARG A 6 -17.75 -10.19 7.87
N GLN A 7 -18.79 -9.97 7.05
CA GLN A 7 -18.70 -9.21 5.81
C GLN A 7 -18.42 -7.72 6.06
N ALA A 8 -19.04 -7.12 7.09
CA ALA A 8 -18.76 -5.73 7.48
C ALA A 8 -17.32 -5.58 7.97
N VAL A 9 -16.85 -6.53 8.79
CA VAL A 9 -15.44 -6.55 9.26
C VAL A 9 -14.47 -6.68 8.07
N SER A 10 -14.75 -7.57 7.11
CA SER A 10 -13.91 -7.73 5.92
C SER A 10 -13.87 -6.47 5.03
N LYS A 11 -14.95 -5.67 5.00
CA LYS A 11 -14.95 -4.36 4.33
C LYS A 11 -14.05 -3.36 5.05
N TRP A 12 -14.08 -3.35 6.39
CA TRP A 12 -13.19 -2.51 7.19
C TRP A 12 -11.73 -2.91 6.97
N GLU A 13 -11.44 -4.22 7.02
CA GLU A 13 -10.10 -4.79 6.80
C GLU A 13 -9.52 -4.53 5.39
N SER A 14 -10.38 -4.20 4.42
CA SER A 14 -9.98 -3.90 3.04
C SER A 14 -10.06 -2.42 2.71
N GLY A 15 -10.31 -1.55 3.71
CA GLY A 15 -10.46 -0.10 3.52
C GLY A 15 -11.73 0.31 2.75
N ASN A 16 -12.63 -0.61 2.44
CA ASN A 16 -13.87 -0.37 1.68
C ASN A 16 -15.04 0.05 2.60
N GLY A 17 -14.74 0.84 3.63
CA GLY A 17 -15.70 1.35 4.62
C GLY A 17 -15.11 1.34 6.03
N TYR A 18 -15.74 2.08 6.94
CA TYR A 18 -15.29 2.19 8.34
C TYR A 18 -16.42 1.80 9.31
N PRO A 19 -16.08 1.38 10.54
CA PRO A 19 -17.09 1.17 11.57
C PRO A 19 -17.83 2.48 11.89
N GLU A 20 -19.13 2.39 12.12
CA GLU A 20 -19.90 3.50 12.69
C GLU A 20 -19.38 3.85 14.10
N THR A 21 -19.59 5.09 14.55
CA THR A 21 -19.08 5.60 15.83
C THR A 21 -19.45 4.71 17.03
N GLU A 22 -20.67 4.19 17.08
CA GLU A 22 -21.12 3.29 18.16
C GLU A 22 -20.33 1.98 18.18
N LYS A 23 -20.09 1.39 17.00
CA LYS A 23 -19.28 0.18 16.83
C LYS A 23 -17.83 0.45 17.21
N LEU A 24 -17.30 1.62 16.85
CA LEU A 24 -15.95 2.04 17.16
C LEU A 24 -15.73 2.19 18.68
N ILE A 25 -16.70 2.76 19.40
CA ILE A 25 -16.69 2.80 20.87
C ILE A 25 -16.70 1.38 21.45
N LEU A 26 -17.54 0.48 20.93
CA LEU A 26 -17.58 -0.90 21.41
C LEU A 26 -16.26 -1.65 21.16
N ILE A 27 -15.62 -1.43 20.00
CA ILE A 27 -14.31 -2.01 19.67
C ILE A 27 -13.24 -1.47 20.62
N SER A 28 -13.23 -0.16 20.89
CA SER A 28 -12.29 0.47 21.83
C SER A 28 -12.39 -0.15 23.24
N LYS A 29 -13.62 -0.38 23.72
CA LYS A 29 -13.88 -1.03 25.01
C LYS A 29 -13.51 -2.51 25.02
N ALA A 30 -13.81 -3.23 23.94
CA ALA A 30 -13.50 -4.66 23.84
C ALA A 30 -11.99 -4.93 23.79
N LEU A 31 -11.23 -4.06 23.14
CA LEU A 31 -9.77 -4.15 23.02
C LEU A 31 -9.02 -3.39 24.11
N ASN A 32 -9.74 -2.63 24.94
CA ASN A 32 -9.20 -1.77 25.99
C ASN A 32 -8.14 -0.78 25.47
N VAL A 33 -8.45 -0.11 24.35
CA VAL A 33 -7.64 0.93 23.70
C VAL A 33 -8.46 2.22 23.55
N SER A 34 -7.82 3.36 23.33
CA SER A 34 -8.55 4.61 23.06
C SER A 34 -9.19 4.58 21.66
N ILE A 35 -10.24 5.38 21.49
CA ILE A 35 -10.84 5.60 20.17
C ILE A 35 -9.81 6.24 19.22
N ASP A 36 -9.01 7.16 19.75
CA ASP A 36 -7.92 7.80 19.01
C ASP A 36 -6.93 6.74 18.49
N TYR A 37 -6.59 5.72 19.29
CA TYR A 37 -5.73 4.63 18.83
C TYR A 37 -6.32 3.81 17.65
N LEU A 38 -7.65 3.75 17.53
CA LEU A 38 -8.31 3.06 16.40
C LEU A 38 -8.42 3.91 15.14
N LEU A 39 -8.28 5.24 15.28
CA LEU A 39 -8.52 6.22 14.23
C LEU A 39 -7.25 6.89 13.73
N LEU A 40 -6.27 7.10 14.61
CA LEU A 40 -5.03 7.76 14.29
C LEU A 40 -4.14 6.78 13.53
N ASP A 41 -3.78 7.17 12.31
CA ASP A 41 -2.86 6.47 11.39
C ASP A 41 -1.42 6.38 11.94
N GLU A 42 -1.17 6.97 13.11
CA GLU A 42 0.14 7.28 13.64
C GLU A 42 0.30 6.65 15.02
N VAL A 43 0.99 5.50 15.07
CA VAL A 43 1.89 5.27 16.20
C VAL A 43 3.14 6.12 15.95
N ASN A 44 2.96 7.45 15.97
CA ASN A 44 4.09 8.35 16.05
C ASN A 44 4.63 8.25 17.47
N LEU A 45 5.67 7.43 17.64
CA LEU A 45 6.56 7.48 18.79
C LEU A 45 7.42 8.77 18.83
N GLU A 46 7.10 9.76 17.99
CA GLU A 46 7.93 10.97 17.79
C GLU A 46 7.46 12.20 18.59
N ASP A 47 6.41 12.10 19.41
CA ASP A 47 6.05 13.18 20.34
C ASP A 47 6.99 13.20 21.55
N ASN A 48 8.28 13.49 21.34
CA ASN A 48 9.21 14.00 22.37
C ASN A 48 10.55 14.52 21.80
N ILE A 49 10.58 15.18 20.63
CA ILE A 49 11.77 15.97 20.27
C ILE A 49 11.33 17.38 19.89
N LYS A 50 11.49 18.29 20.85
CA LYS A 50 11.44 19.74 20.64
C LYS A 50 12.60 20.14 19.72
N ASP A 51 12.26 20.97 18.74
CA ASP A 51 13.15 21.59 17.76
C ASP A 51 14.49 22.08 18.32
N GLU A 52 15.57 21.85 17.56
CA GLU A 52 16.52 22.86 17.05
C GLU A 52 17.82 22.17 16.58
N ASP A 53 17.93 21.82 15.30
CA ASP A 53 19.12 22.17 14.51
C ASP A 53 18.95 21.92 13.01
N LYS A 54 19.28 22.93 12.20
CA LYS A 54 19.30 22.86 10.74
C LYS A 54 20.56 22.14 10.27
N ASN A 55 20.56 20.82 10.38
CA ASN A 55 21.36 19.98 9.50
C ASN A 55 20.40 19.01 8.84
N LYS A 56 20.14 19.19 7.54
CA LYS A 56 19.33 18.25 6.75
C LYS A 56 20.15 16.98 6.55
N VAL A 57 20.33 16.22 7.62
CA VAL A 57 20.63 14.80 7.57
C VAL A 57 19.52 14.23 6.70
N ILE A 58 19.87 13.68 5.54
CA ILE A 58 18.94 12.85 4.76
C ILE A 58 18.79 11.58 5.61
N ILE A 59 17.93 11.66 6.62
CA ILE A 59 17.38 10.47 7.24
C ILE A 59 16.63 9.81 6.10
N SER A 60 17.12 8.66 5.61
CA SER A 60 16.37 7.88 4.63
C SER A 60 14.99 7.68 5.23
N SER A 61 13.99 8.35 4.67
CA SER A 61 12.64 8.38 5.23
C SER A 61 11.97 7.01 5.19
N GLY A 62 12.65 5.99 4.63
CA GLY A 62 12.09 4.68 4.32
C GLY A 62 10.96 4.75 3.29
N LYS A 63 10.77 5.92 2.66
CA LYS A 63 9.66 6.23 1.75
C LYS A 63 10.22 6.50 0.35
N ILE A 64 9.48 6.06 -0.64
CA ILE A 64 9.79 6.28 -2.05
C ILE A 64 8.52 6.64 -2.82
N SER A 65 8.65 7.57 -3.78
CA SER A 65 7.54 7.95 -4.65
C SER A 65 7.61 7.21 -5.98
N ILE A 66 6.55 6.48 -6.33
CA ILE A 66 6.47 5.63 -7.51
C ILE A 66 5.30 6.07 -8.38
N ARG A 67 5.55 6.27 -9.68
CA ARG A 67 4.49 6.55 -10.66
C ARG A 67 3.72 5.27 -11.00
N THR A 68 2.40 5.34 -11.04
CA THR A 68 1.55 4.20 -11.42
C THR A 68 1.71 3.82 -12.89
N PHE A 69 1.41 2.57 -13.24
CA PHE A 69 1.54 2.00 -14.60
C PHE A 69 0.78 2.77 -15.69
N ASP A 70 -0.30 3.47 -15.34
CA ASP A 70 -1.09 4.31 -16.25
C ASP A 70 -0.56 5.75 -16.35
N GLY A 71 0.47 6.09 -15.56
CA GLY A 71 1.07 7.42 -15.51
C GLY A 71 0.24 8.49 -14.82
N THR A 72 -0.96 8.16 -14.33
CA THR A 72 -1.94 9.15 -13.84
C THR A 72 -1.69 9.58 -12.41
N ASN A 73 -1.04 8.75 -11.59
CA ASN A 73 -0.83 8.99 -10.17
C ASN A 73 0.64 8.80 -9.76
N ILE A 74 1.01 9.43 -8.66
CA ILE A 74 2.27 9.19 -7.94
C ILE A 74 1.89 8.75 -6.53
N VAL A 75 2.42 7.61 -6.11
CA VAL A 75 2.16 7.01 -4.80
C VAL A 75 3.44 7.05 -3.98
N THR A 76 3.39 7.65 -2.79
CA THR A 76 4.49 7.57 -1.82
C THR A 76 4.24 6.37 -0.91
N CYS A 77 5.11 5.36 -1.00
CA CYS A 77 4.99 4.13 -0.23
C CYS A 77 6.24 3.89 0.62
N ASN A 78 6.06 3.28 1.78
CA ASN A 78 7.14 2.80 2.65
C ASN A 78 7.49 1.32 2.42
N LYS A 79 6.60 0.60 1.73
CA LYS A 79 6.73 -0.82 1.42
C LYS A 79 6.05 -1.13 0.11
N VAL A 80 6.56 -2.12 -0.61
CA VAL A 80 5.87 -2.74 -1.73
C VAL A 80 5.51 -4.19 -1.42
N THR A 81 4.39 -4.67 -1.96
CA THR A 81 3.95 -6.06 -1.80
C THR A 81 3.39 -6.57 -3.12
N THR A 82 3.46 -7.89 -3.31
CA THR A 82 2.94 -8.56 -4.52
C THR A 82 1.77 -9.47 -4.22
N SER A 83 0.92 -9.73 -5.20
CA SER A 83 -0.06 -10.82 -5.17
C SER A 83 -0.20 -11.45 -6.55
N LYS A 84 -0.55 -12.74 -6.58
CA LYS A 84 -0.82 -13.49 -7.82
C LYS A 84 -2.27 -13.31 -8.26
N VAL A 85 -2.49 -13.11 -9.54
CA VAL A 85 -3.81 -13.09 -10.18
C VAL A 85 -4.28 -14.52 -10.37
N SER A 86 -5.31 -14.93 -9.63
CA SER A 86 -5.80 -16.31 -9.59
C SER A 86 -6.43 -16.80 -10.89
N SER A 87 -6.90 -15.89 -11.75
CA SER A 87 -7.59 -16.22 -13.01
C SER A 87 -6.92 -15.66 -14.26
N ALA A 88 -5.61 -15.40 -14.20
CA ALA A 88 -4.84 -14.94 -15.35
C ALA A 88 -4.74 -16.04 -16.42
N LYS A 89 -5.03 -15.69 -17.68
CA LYS A 89 -4.71 -16.52 -18.85
C LYS A 89 -3.23 -16.39 -19.21
N GLU A 90 -2.77 -17.16 -20.20
CA GLU A 90 -1.35 -17.24 -20.60
C GLU A 90 -0.70 -15.87 -20.87
N ASN A 91 -1.41 -14.98 -21.57
CA ASN A 91 -0.95 -13.62 -21.92
C ASN A 91 -1.53 -12.52 -21.00
N ASP A 92 -2.21 -12.90 -19.92
CA ASP A 92 -2.70 -11.93 -18.94
C ASP A 92 -1.64 -11.71 -17.87
N PRO A 93 -1.53 -10.49 -17.30
CA PRO A 93 -0.61 -10.25 -16.20
C PRO A 93 -0.96 -11.17 -15.02
N LYS A 94 0.05 -11.90 -14.54
CA LYS A 94 -0.09 -12.91 -13.49
C LYS A 94 0.19 -12.35 -12.10
N PHE A 95 0.83 -11.18 -12.02
CA PHE A 95 1.19 -10.55 -10.75
C PHE A 95 0.84 -9.07 -10.72
N ILE A 96 0.54 -8.59 -9.52
CA ILE A 96 0.25 -7.18 -9.23
C ILE A 96 1.25 -6.71 -8.19
N LEU A 97 1.89 -5.57 -8.44
CA LEU A 97 2.68 -4.86 -7.45
C LEU A 97 1.82 -3.77 -6.80
N TYR A 98 1.80 -3.76 -5.48
CA TYR A 98 1.12 -2.75 -4.68
C TYR A 98 2.12 -1.92 -3.90
N GLY A 99 1.89 -0.60 -3.87
CA GLY A 99 2.50 0.30 -2.91
C GLY A 99 1.65 0.34 -1.65
N VAL A 100 2.30 0.16 -0.51
CA VAL A 100 1.70 0.36 0.82
C VAL A 100 2.18 1.72 1.31
N ASP A 101 1.23 2.65 1.46
CA ASP A 101 1.46 4.00 1.94
C ASP A 101 1.17 4.12 3.45
N LYS A 102 0.21 3.35 3.96
CA LYS A 102 -0.21 3.34 5.36
C LYS A 102 -0.56 1.96 5.87
N VAL A 103 -0.17 1.67 7.12
CA VAL A 103 -0.63 0.51 7.88
C VAL A 103 -1.56 1.00 8.97
N THR A 104 -2.85 0.68 8.85
CA THR A 104 -3.87 1.07 9.83
C THR A 104 -4.23 -0.12 10.72
N PHE A 105 -4.99 0.15 11.79
CA PHE A 105 -5.62 -0.90 12.59
C PHE A 105 -6.48 -1.85 11.74
N TRP A 106 -7.02 -1.36 10.64
CA TRP A 106 -7.87 -2.10 9.70
C TRP A 106 -7.08 -2.66 8.51
N GLY A 107 -5.75 -2.75 8.61
CA GLY A 107 -4.91 -3.33 7.57
C GLY A 107 -4.16 -2.30 6.73
N GLU A 108 -3.43 -2.82 5.74
CA GLU A 108 -2.59 -2.04 4.84
C GLU A 108 -3.43 -1.40 3.73
N HIS A 109 -3.33 -0.07 3.58
CA HIS A 109 -3.85 0.59 2.38
C HIS A 109 -2.91 0.28 1.21
N LYS A 110 -3.49 -0.24 0.12
CA LYS A 110 -2.74 -0.76 -1.04
C LYS A 110 -3.18 -0.06 -2.30
N THR A 111 -2.24 0.55 -3.01
CA THR A 111 -2.47 1.11 -4.34
C THR A 111 -1.75 0.27 -5.39
N VAL A 112 -2.41 -0.05 -6.50
CA VAL A 112 -1.78 -0.78 -7.62
C VAL A 112 -0.75 0.12 -8.28
N LEU A 113 0.52 -0.31 -8.24
CA LEU A 113 1.62 0.38 -8.91
C LEU A 113 1.80 -0.15 -10.33
N GLY A 114 1.73 -1.46 -10.53
CA GLY A 114 1.88 -2.05 -11.86
C GLY A 114 1.57 -3.54 -11.92
N TRP A 115 1.56 -4.04 -13.15
CA TRP A 115 1.17 -5.39 -13.52
C TRP A 115 2.34 -6.10 -14.19
N TYR A 116 2.50 -7.40 -13.92
CA TYR A 116 3.65 -8.17 -14.41
C TYR A 116 3.18 -9.51 -14.96
N LEU A 117 3.78 -9.92 -16.08
CA LEU A 117 3.47 -11.20 -16.73
C LEU A 117 4.17 -12.35 -15.99
N ASP A 118 5.43 -12.14 -15.64
CA ASP A 118 6.31 -13.19 -15.11
C ASP A 118 6.82 -12.88 -13.71
N LYS A 119 7.26 -13.96 -13.03
CA LYS A 119 7.68 -13.88 -11.64
C LYS A 119 9.05 -13.23 -11.53
N GLU A 120 9.90 -13.45 -12.51
CA GLU A 120 11.25 -12.91 -12.61
C GLU A 120 11.23 -11.38 -12.64
N ASP A 121 10.38 -10.79 -13.49
CA ASP A 121 10.26 -9.33 -13.63
C ASP A 121 9.81 -8.65 -12.34
N ILE A 122 8.80 -9.20 -11.66
CA ILE A 122 8.31 -8.61 -10.41
C ILE A 122 9.30 -8.78 -9.26
N ILE A 123 10.06 -9.87 -9.20
CA ILE A 123 11.13 -10.04 -8.21
C ILE A 123 12.20 -8.98 -8.44
N LYS A 124 12.64 -8.81 -9.68
CA LYS A 124 13.65 -7.83 -10.05
C LYS A 124 13.21 -6.40 -9.73
N GLU A 125 11.95 -6.06 -10.01
CA GLU A 125 11.40 -4.76 -9.65
C GLU A 125 11.39 -4.53 -8.12
N ILE A 126 10.98 -5.53 -7.33
CA ILE A 126 10.97 -5.44 -5.87
C ILE A 126 12.39 -5.25 -5.31
N GLU A 127 13.38 -5.97 -5.84
CA GLU A 127 14.78 -5.85 -5.44
C GLU A 127 15.31 -4.44 -5.70
N GLU A 128 15.08 -3.87 -6.90
CA GLU A 128 15.53 -2.53 -7.24
C GLU A 128 14.80 -1.44 -6.44
N ILE A 129 13.50 -1.60 -6.15
CA ILE A 129 12.77 -0.69 -5.26
C ILE A 129 13.31 -0.76 -3.83
N SER A 130 13.60 -1.97 -3.34
CA SER A 130 14.16 -2.16 -2.00
C SER A 130 15.54 -1.51 -1.87
N GLU A 131 16.39 -1.66 -2.89
CA GLU A 131 17.68 -0.99 -2.96
C GLU A 131 17.51 0.53 -2.99
N ALA A 132 16.59 1.05 -3.81
CA ALA A 132 16.27 2.47 -3.90
C ALA A 132 15.85 3.08 -2.56
N ILE A 133 15.00 2.37 -1.81
CA ILE A 133 14.60 2.77 -0.45
C ILE A 133 15.80 2.77 0.49
N SER A 134 16.64 1.72 0.43
CA SER A 134 17.83 1.62 1.29
C SER A 134 18.85 2.74 1.02
N LEU A 135 18.97 3.17 -0.24
CA LEU A 135 19.82 4.28 -0.65
C LEU A 135 19.19 5.66 -0.40
N GLY A 136 17.93 5.72 0.06
CA GLY A 136 17.20 6.96 0.30
C GLY A 136 16.83 7.71 -0.98
N MET A 137 16.65 6.99 -2.10
CA MET A 137 16.20 7.61 -3.35
C MET A 137 14.76 8.12 -3.20
N PRO A 138 14.48 9.38 -3.57
CA PRO A 138 13.17 9.98 -3.35
C PRO A 138 12.09 9.43 -4.30
N THR A 139 12.51 8.93 -5.46
CA THR A 139 11.63 8.53 -6.57
C THR A 139 12.13 7.27 -7.24
N TYR A 140 11.20 6.46 -7.74
CA TYR A 140 11.48 5.31 -8.57
C TYR A 140 10.44 5.19 -9.70
N GLU A 141 10.89 4.75 -10.87
CA GLU A 141 10.04 4.51 -12.03
C GLU A 141 10.08 3.02 -12.36
N LEU A 142 8.91 2.41 -12.54
CA LEU A 142 8.80 0.98 -12.82
C LEU A 142 9.46 0.65 -14.16
N LYS A 143 10.36 -0.32 -14.18
CA LYS A 143 11.16 -0.68 -15.35
C LYS A 143 10.67 -1.94 -16.04
N TYR A 144 10.06 -2.85 -15.28
CA TYR A 144 9.67 -4.19 -15.71
C TYR A 144 8.14 -4.38 -15.72
N ALA A 145 7.38 -3.33 -15.35
CA ALA A 145 5.92 -3.37 -15.43
C ALA A 145 5.45 -3.51 -16.88
N ALA A 146 4.51 -4.43 -17.09
CA ALA A 146 3.83 -4.60 -18.37
C ALA A 146 2.93 -3.39 -18.66
N ASN A 147 2.94 -2.92 -19.91
CA ASN A 147 1.98 -1.95 -20.38
C ASN A 147 0.60 -2.61 -20.48
N VAL A 148 -0.38 -2.12 -19.73
CA VAL A 148 -1.70 -2.75 -19.65
C VAL A 148 -2.83 -1.74 -19.79
N GLU A 149 -3.94 -2.22 -20.34
CA GLU A 149 -5.21 -1.50 -20.40
C GLU A 149 -6.19 -2.15 -19.41
N ILE A 150 -6.76 -1.32 -18.54
CA ILE A 150 -7.85 -1.74 -17.65
C ILE A 150 -9.17 -1.65 -18.41
N LYS A 151 -9.80 -2.81 -18.59
CA LYS A 151 -11.20 -2.91 -19.04
C LYS A 151 -12.08 -3.20 -17.83
N LEU A 152 -13.39 -2.96 -17.99
CA LEU A 152 -14.40 -3.00 -16.93
C LEU A 152 -14.32 -4.23 -15.99
N PHE A 153 -13.83 -5.37 -16.48
CA PHE A 153 -13.64 -6.61 -15.69
C PHE A 153 -12.32 -7.34 -15.92
N SER A 154 -11.39 -6.78 -16.69
CA SER A 154 -10.15 -7.49 -17.07
C SER A 154 -9.01 -6.55 -17.37
N VAL A 155 -7.79 -6.98 -17.07
CA VAL A 155 -6.57 -6.27 -17.45
C VAL A 155 -5.92 -7.02 -18.62
N LYS A 156 -5.54 -6.29 -19.67
CA LYS A 156 -4.92 -6.85 -20.88
C LYS A 156 -3.62 -6.15 -21.19
N ILE A 157 -2.62 -6.90 -21.62
CA ILE A 157 -1.35 -6.34 -22.11
C ILE A 157 -1.61 -5.60 -23.43
N VAL A 158 -1.04 -4.40 -23.54
CA VAL A 158 -1.03 -3.60 -24.77
C VAL A 158 0.38 -3.68 -25.33
N GLU A 159 0.55 -4.36 -26.47
CA GLU A 159 1.79 -4.30 -27.22
C GLU A 159 2.00 -2.85 -27.70
N LYS A 160 3.23 -2.36 -27.51
CA LYS A 160 3.64 -0.99 -27.89
C LYS A 160 3.71 -0.82 -29.40
#